data_AF-S4P380-F1
#
_entry.id   AF-S4P380-F1
#
_cell.length_a   1.000
_cell.length_b   1.000
_cell.length_c   1.000
_cell.angle_alpha   90.00
_cell.angle_beta   90.00
_cell.angle_gamma   90.00
#
_symmetry.space_group_name_H-M   'P 1'
#
loop_
_entity.id
_entity.type
_entity.pdbx_description
1 polymer ?
#
loop_
_entity_poly.entity_id
_entity_poly.type
_entity_poly.pdbx_seq_one_letter_code
_entity_poly.pdbx_strand_id
1 'polypeptide(L)'
;MSVSEPNPETEEPSSSANKIDVDVVGPDEEINIQDVSMKEEKPPKVKENVQYYERTLLSFENDIKNKAFNSCFPQKKPKRRRELLCAVTKRPARYIDPITKLPYRSVDAFRIIREAYCQQLEAR
;
A
#
# COMPACT_ATOMS: atom_id res chain seq x y z
N MET A 1 -47.35 -12.06 36.31
CA MET A 1 -46.71 -10.87 36.89
C MET A 1 -45.24 -10.98 36.52
N SER A 2 -44.69 -10.32 35.49
CA SER A 2 -45.07 -9.03 34.88
C SER A 2 -45.11 -7.92 35.93
N VAL A 3 -44.32 -6.83 35.94
CA VAL A 3 -43.28 -6.26 35.05
C VAL A 3 -42.17 -5.61 35.94
N SER A 4 -41.09 -4.93 35.53
CA SER A 4 -40.55 -4.38 34.25
C SER A 4 -39.01 -4.15 34.38
N GLU A 5 -38.33 -3.81 33.28
CA GLU A 5 -36.93 -3.34 33.26
C GLU A 5 -36.75 -1.91 33.82
N PRO A 6 -35.51 -1.55 34.22
CA PRO A 6 -35.01 -0.19 34.05
C PRO A 6 -33.68 -0.16 33.27
N ASN A 7 -33.66 0.64 32.20
CA ASN A 7 -32.49 0.97 31.39
C ASN A 7 -31.73 2.18 31.97
N PRO A 8 -30.39 2.19 32.01
CA PRO A 8 -29.62 3.42 32.06
C PRO A 8 -28.77 3.60 30.79
N GLU A 9 -28.94 4.75 30.16
CA GLU A 9 -28.26 5.18 28.93
C GLU A 9 -26.73 5.24 29.11
N THR A 10 -25.96 4.87 28.09
CA THR A 10 -24.52 5.20 28.05
C THR A 10 -24.02 5.40 26.61
N GLU A 11 -24.04 6.68 26.21
CA GLU A 11 -23.11 7.39 25.33
C GLU A 11 -22.44 6.66 24.15
N GLU A 12 -22.84 7.08 22.94
CA GLU A 12 -22.27 6.78 21.62
C GLU A 12 -20.76 7.09 21.48
N PRO A 13 -19.90 6.10 21.15
CA PRO A 13 -18.61 6.38 20.51
C PRO A 13 -18.81 6.54 18.99
N SER A 14 -18.85 7.80 18.55
CA SER A 14 -19.11 8.18 17.15
C SER A 14 -18.11 7.62 16.14
N SER A 15 -18.44 6.48 15.54
CA SER A 15 -17.67 5.90 14.43
C SER A 15 -17.89 6.70 13.14
N SER A 16 -16.98 7.62 12.84
CA SER A 16 -16.97 8.42 11.61
C SER A 16 -16.55 7.57 10.39
N ALA A 17 -17.47 6.69 9.97
CA ALA A 17 -17.35 5.95 8.73
C ALA A 17 -17.40 6.92 7.53
N ASN A 18 -16.23 7.20 6.95
CA ASN A 18 -16.12 7.88 5.66
C ASN A 18 -16.69 6.97 4.56
N LYS A 19 -18.01 7.02 4.38
CA LYS A 19 -18.69 6.48 3.20
C LYS A 19 -18.28 7.36 2.03
N ILE A 20 -17.32 6.88 1.24
CA ILE A 20 -17.01 7.45 -0.06
C ILE A 20 -18.04 6.85 -1.00
N ASP A 21 -19.12 7.59 -1.27
CA ASP A 21 -20.02 7.23 -2.37
C ASP A 21 -19.25 7.44 -3.67
N VAL A 22 -19.08 6.35 -4.42
CA VAL A 22 -18.41 6.35 -5.72
C VAL A 22 -19.39 5.76 -6.71
N ASP A 23 -20.11 6.62 -7.40
CA ASP A 23 -20.98 6.21 -8.49
C ASP A 23 -20.13 5.55 -9.58
N VAL A 24 -20.40 4.27 -9.81
CA VAL A 24 -19.73 3.49 -10.86
C VAL A 24 -20.40 3.82 -12.18
N VAL A 25 -19.89 4.87 -12.83
CA VAL A 25 -20.35 5.31 -14.16
C VAL A 25 -20.24 4.15 -15.15
N GLY A 26 -21.35 3.81 -15.79
CA GLY A 26 -21.42 2.76 -16.81
C GLY A 26 -20.65 3.15 -18.08
N PRO A 27 -20.21 2.19 -18.91
CA PRO A 27 -19.45 2.48 -20.13
C PRO A 27 -20.21 3.32 -21.17
N ASP A 28 -21.54 3.43 -21.04
CA ASP A 28 -22.44 4.08 -21.99
C ASP A 28 -23.08 5.38 -21.44
N GLU A 29 -22.63 5.88 -20.27
CA GLU A 29 -23.17 7.10 -19.64
C GLU A 29 -22.36 8.36 -20.03
N GLU A 30 -22.98 9.27 -20.80
CA GLU A 30 -22.37 10.54 -21.18
C GLU A 30 -22.33 11.55 -20.02
N ILE A 31 -21.12 11.93 -19.60
CA ILE A 31 -20.91 12.84 -18.46
C ILE A 31 -21.12 14.30 -18.91
N ASN A 32 -22.30 14.86 -18.62
CA ASN A 32 -22.54 16.29 -18.87
C ASN A 32 -21.83 17.16 -17.82
N ILE A 33 -20.89 18.00 -18.27
CA ILE A 33 -19.99 18.82 -17.45
C ILE A 33 -20.73 19.91 -16.64
N GLN A 34 -21.99 20.19 -16.96
CA GLN A 34 -22.74 21.35 -16.47
C GLN A 34 -23.17 21.28 -14.99
N ASP A 35 -23.28 20.09 -14.39
CA ASP A 35 -23.71 19.91 -12.99
C ASP A 35 -22.55 19.83 -11.96
N VAL A 36 -21.30 20.01 -12.40
CA VAL A 36 -20.13 20.01 -11.50
C VAL A 36 -20.08 21.32 -10.71
N SER A 37 -20.80 21.35 -9.59
CA SER A 37 -20.80 22.45 -8.62
C SER A 37 -19.38 22.79 -8.16
N MET A 38 -18.86 23.94 -8.58
CA MET A 38 -17.52 24.41 -8.22
C MET A 38 -17.41 24.64 -6.71
N LYS A 39 -16.81 23.67 -6.01
CA LYS A 39 -16.50 23.76 -4.58
C LYS A 39 -15.38 24.78 -4.41
N GLU A 40 -15.63 25.87 -3.71
CA GLU A 40 -14.64 26.94 -3.47
C GLU A 40 -13.32 26.37 -2.92
N GLU A 41 -12.21 26.61 -3.62
CA GLU A 41 -10.87 26.22 -3.17
C GLU A 41 -10.50 27.04 -1.92
N LYS A 42 -10.41 26.36 -0.77
CA LYS A 42 -9.81 26.96 0.43
C LYS A 42 -8.32 27.19 0.16
N PRO A 43 -7.76 28.35 0.55
CA PRO A 43 -6.37 28.70 0.23
C PRO A 43 -5.42 27.62 0.76
N PRO A 44 -4.42 27.20 -0.04
CA PRO A 44 -3.54 26.10 0.31
C PRO A 44 -2.74 26.44 1.56
N LYS A 45 -2.97 25.70 2.65
CA LYS A 45 -2.14 25.77 3.86
C LYS A 45 -0.72 25.35 3.48
N VAL A 46 0.22 26.29 3.49
CA VAL A 46 1.64 26.05 3.23
C VAL A 46 2.15 25.07 4.28
N LYS A 47 2.30 23.80 3.88
CA LYS A 47 3.00 22.78 4.67
C LYS A 47 4.49 22.95 4.37
N GLU A 48 5.27 23.39 5.36
CA GLU A 48 6.67 23.81 5.17
C GLU A 48 7.64 22.70 4.72
N ASN A 49 7.17 21.47 4.50
CA ASN A 49 7.97 20.33 4.04
C ASN A 49 7.19 19.43 3.05
N VAL A 50 6.53 19.99 2.03
CA VAL A 50 6.02 19.17 0.90
C VAL A 50 7.18 18.87 -0.04
N GLN A 51 7.67 17.64 -0.03
CA GLN A 51 8.63 17.19 -1.03
C GLN A 51 7.88 16.75 -2.29
N TYR A 52 7.93 17.59 -3.32
CA TYR A 52 7.36 17.31 -4.63
C TYR A 52 8.26 16.33 -5.39
N TYR A 53 7.64 15.33 -6.02
CA TYR A 53 8.32 14.37 -6.88
C TYR A 53 7.61 14.31 -8.22
N GLU A 54 8.30 14.69 -9.29
CA GLU A 54 7.86 14.44 -10.66
C GLU A 54 8.33 13.08 -11.14
N ARG A 55 7.56 12.44 -12.04
CA ARG A 55 7.94 11.19 -12.70
C ARG A 55 8.23 11.47 -14.17
N THR A 56 9.48 11.74 -14.50
CA THR A 56 9.92 11.87 -15.89
C THR A 56 10.01 10.48 -16.54
N LEU A 57 9.19 10.21 -17.54
CA LEU A 57 9.31 9.03 -18.38
C LEU A 57 10.41 9.28 -19.44
N LEU A 58 11.38 8.37 -19.53
CA LEU A 58 12.43 8.42 -20.55
C LEU A 58 12.24 7.25 -21.53
N SER A 59 12.05 7.59 -22.80
CA SER A 59 11.95 6.64 -23.91
C SER A 59 13.18 6.76 -24.81
N PHE A 60 13.79 5.64 -25.17
CA PHE A 60 14.95 5.59 -26.07
C PHE A 60 14.54 4.95 -27.40
N GLU A 61 14.45 5.76 -28.46
CA GLU A 61 14.20 5.25 -29.81
C GLU A 61 15.48 4.71 -30.46
N ASN A 62 15.35 3.65 -31.26
CA ASN A 62 16.42 3.07 -32.09
C ASN A 62 17.71 2.64 -31.35
N ASP A 63 17.70 2.49 -30.02
CA ASP A 63 18.88 2.07 -29.25
C ASP A 63 19.09 0.53 -29.24
N ILE A 64 19.32 -0.03 -30.43
CA ILE A 64 19.50 -1.48 -30.69
C ILE A 64 20.54 -2.15 -29.76
N LYS A 65 21.49 -1.38 -29.22
CA LYS A 65 22.57 -1.88 -28.35
C LYS A 65 22.53 -1.31 -26.92
N ASN A 66 21.42 -0.68 -26.51
CA ASN A 66 21.27 -0.04 -25.20
C ASN A 66 22.43 0.91 -24.83
N LYS A 67 23.03 1.59 -25.81
CA LYS A 67 24.17 2.51 -25.59
C LYS A 67 23.75 3.75 -24.81
N ALA A 68 22.65 4.40 -25.20
CA ALA A 68 22.13 5.55 -24.50
C ALA A 68 21.58 5.13 -23.14
N PHE A 69 20.82 4.03 -23.10
CA PHE A 69 20.30 3.45 -21.85
C PHE A 69 21.40 3.16 -20.81
N ASN A 70 22.47 2.45 -21.20
CA ASN A 70 23.57 2.11 -20.28
C ASN A 70 24.42 3.33 -19.88
N SER A 71 24.44 4.40 -20.69
CA SER A 71 25.09 5.68 -20.35
C SER A 71 24.32 6.42 -19.27
N CYS A 72 22.98 6.51 -19.41
CA CYS A 72 22.10 7.13 -18.42
C CYS A 72 21.98 6.31 -17.12
N PHE A 73 21.99 4.98 -17.23
CA PHE A 73 21.80 4.05 -16.11
C PHE A 73 23.03 3.14 -15.91
N PRO A 74 24.13 3.66 -15.33
CA PRO A 74 25.36 2.89 -15.16
C PRO A 74 25.14 1.66 -14.27
N GLN A 75 25.30 0.47 -14.86
CA GLN A 75 25.13 -0.81 -14.18
C GLN A 75 26.25 -1.04 -13.15
N LYS A 76 26.02 -0.58 -11.91
CA LYS A 76 26.89 -0.85 -10.77
C LYS A 76 26.93 -2.37 -10.55
N LYS A 77 28.12 -2.98 -10.66
CA LYS A 77 28.33 -4.40 -10.34
C LYS A 77 27.70 -4.70 -8.97
N PRO A 78 26.92 -5.79 -8.81
CA PRO A 78 26.27 -6.08 -7.55
C PRO A 78 27.30 -6.19 -6.44
N LYS A 79 27.13 -5.38 -5.38
CA LYS A 79 27.95 -5.50 -4.16
C LYS A 79 27.84 -6.94 -3.61
N ARG A 80 28.87 -7.37 -2.88
CA ARG A 80 29.00 -8.72 -2.25
C ARG A 80 27.66 -9.23 -1.69
N ARG A 81 27.42 -10.55 -1.77
CA ARG A 81 26.18 -11.23 -1.33
C ARG A 81 25.59 -10.53 -0.11
N ARG A 82 24.43 -9.88 -0.31
CA ARG A 82 23.66 -9.31 0.79
C ARG A 82 23.33 -10.44 1.76
N GLU A 83 23.47 -10.18 3.05
CA GLU A 83 23.04 -11.10 4.09
C GLU A 83 21.55 -11.42 3.90
N LEU A 84 21.12 -12.68 4.12
CA LEU A 84 19.70 -12.98 4.12
C LEU A 84 19.06 -12.22 5.29
N LEU A 85 18.15 -11.31 4.99
CA LEU A 85 17.42 -10.54 6.01
C LEU A 85 16.07 -11.20 6.28
N CYS A 86 15.70 -11.28 7.55
CA CYS A 86 14.40 -11.77 8.01
C CYS A 86 13.26 -11.00 7.32
N ALA A 87 12.30 -11.70 6.73
CA ALA A 87 11.18 -11.10 6.00
C ALA A 87 10.40 -10.10 6.88
N VAL A 88 10.20 -10.45 8.16
CA VAL A 88 9.49 -9.61 9.16
C VAL A 88 10.40 -8.52 9.70
N THR A 89 11.47 -8.88 10.43
CA THR A 89 12.24 -7.94 11.26
C THR A 89 13.40 -7.24 10.56
N LYS A 90 13.67 -7.57 9.28
CA LYS A 90 14.80 -7.09 8.46
C LYS A 90 16.21 -7.27 9.07
N ARG A 91 16.34 -7.96 10.21
CA ARG A 91 17.61 -8.38 10.83
C ARG A 91 18.20 -9.61 10.12
N PRO A 92 19.51 -9.87 10.19
CA PRO A 92 20.12 -11.06 9.58
C PRO A 92 19.45 -12.36 10.05
N ALA A 93 18.92 -13.12 9.09
CA ALA A 93 18.20 -14.36 9.29
C ALA A 93 19.15 -15.50 9.69
N ARG A 94 18.60 -16.49 10.40
CA ARG A 94 19.30 -17.72 10.81
C ARG A 94 18.77 -18.96 10.09
N TYR A 95 17.52 -18.92 9.66
CA TYR A 95 16.80 -20.06 9.08
C TYR A 95 15.94 -19.61 7.89
N ILE A 96 15.49 -20.56 7.10
CA ILE A 96 14.56 -20.38 5.98
C ILE A 96 13.39 -21.34 6.20
N ASP A 97 12.16 -20.87 6.06
CA ASP A 97 10.98 -21.72 6.16
C ASP A 97 10.86 -22.62 4.91
N PRO A 98 10.78 -23.97 5.04
CA PRO A 98 10.73 -24.88 3.89
C PRO A 98 9.52 -24.70 2.97
N ILE A 99 8.38 -24.16 3.45
CA ILE A 99 7.17 -23.99 2.62
C ILE A 99 7.16 -22.61 1.96
N THR A 100 7.20 -21.52 2.75
CA THR A 100 7.14 -20.16 2.18
C THR A 100 8.46 -19.73 1.52
N LYS A 101 9.57 -20.45 1.78
CA LYS A 101 10.94 -20.10 1.37
C LYS A 101 11.40 -18.74 1.91
N LEU A 102 10.72 -18.20 2.93
CA LEU A 102 11.06 -16.92 3.53
C LEU A 102 12.13 -17.07 4.63
N PRO A 103 13.16 -16.21 4.63
CA PRO A 103 14.15 -16.16 5.69
C PRO A 103 13.57 -15.56 6.98
N TYR A 104 13.95 -16.14 8.14
CA TYR A 104 13.53 -15.65 9.46
C TYR A 104 14.64 -15.75 10.52
N ARG A 105 14.46 -15.05 11.65
CA ARG A 105 15.46 -14.97 12.74
C ARG A 105 14.99 -15.52 14.09
N SER A 106 13.74 -15.28 14.48
CA SER A 106 13.12 -15.77 15.73
C SER A 106 11.88 -16.61 15.44
N VAL A 107 11.41 -17.34 16.45
CA VAL A 107 10.18 -18.16 16.37
C VAL A 107 8.95 -17.28 16.13
N ASP A 108 8.93 -16.06 16.68
CA ASP A 108 7.82 -15.11 16.50
C ASP A 108 7.71 -14.67 15.05
N ALA A 109 8.84 -14.38 14.40
CA ALA A 109 8.87 -14.08 12.97
C ALA A 109 8.40 -15.27 12.12
N PHE A 110 8.69 -16.51 12.52
CA PHE A 110 8.17 -17.71 11.85
C PHE A 110 6.65 -17.86 12.03
N ARG A 111 6.11 -17.59 13.23
CA ARG A 111 4.66 -17.59 13.48
C ARG A 111 3.94 -16.58 12.58
N ILE A 112 4.41 -15.33 12.56
CA ILE A 112 3.85 -14.26 11.71
C ILE A 112 3.86 -14.65 10.22
N ILE A 113 4.97 -15.24 9.74
CA ILE A 113 5.08 -15.74 8.35
C ILE A 113 4.04 -16.82 8.06
N ARG A 114 3.78 -17.72 9.01
CA ARG A 114 2.83 -18.84 8.81
C ARG A 114 1.38 -18.44 8.97
N GLU A 115 1.06 -17.54 9.87
CA GLU A 115 -0.27 -16.96 10.01
C GLU A 115 -0.67 -16.23 8.72
N ALA A 116 0.18 -15.35 8.21
CA ALA A 116 -0.03 -14.65 6.94
C ALA A 116 -0.14 -15.62 5.74
N TYR A 117 0.61 -16.73 5.75
CA TYR A 117 0.51 -17.75 4.71
C TYR A 117 -0.84 -18.50 4.74
N CYS A 118 -1.36 -18.83 5.93
CA CYS A 118 -2.70 -19.43 6.06
C CYS A 118 -3.78 -18.47 5.55
N GLN A 119 -3.76 -17.20 5.99
CA GLN A 119 -4.68 -16.16 5.52
C GLN A 119 -4.66 -16.00 3.98
N GLN A 120 -3.48 -16.09 3.36
CA GLN A 120 -3.35 -16.04 1.90
C GLN A 120 -3.94 -17.26 1.19
N LEU A 121 -3.95 -18.45 1.82
CA LEU A 121 -4.59 -19.64 1.28
C LEU A 121 -6.11 -19.62 1.48
N GLU A 122 -6.59 -19.07 2.59
CA GLU A 122 -8.03 -18.91 2.89
C GLU A 122 -8.69 -17.86 1.98
N ALA A 123 -7.94 -16.86 1.53
CA ALA A 123 -8.38 -15.82 0.61
C ALA A 123 -8.32 -16.21 -0.89
N ARG A 124 -8.09 -17.49 -1.22
CA ARG A 124 -7.86 -17.98 -2.60
C ARG A 124 -8.90 -19.00 -3.05
#